data_AF-A0A4P5S5T4-F1
#
_entry.id   AF-A0A4P5S5T4-F1
#
_cell.length_a   1.000
_cell.length_b   1.000
_cell.length_c   1.000
_cell.angle_alpha   90.00
_cell.angle_beta   90.00
_cell.angle_gamma   90.00
#
_symmetry.space_group_name_H-M   'P 1'
#
loop_
_entity.id
_entity.type
_entity.pdbx_description
1 polymer ?
#
loop_
_entity_poly.entity_id
_entity_poly.type
_entity_poly.pdbx_seq_one_letter_code
_entity_poly.pdbx_strand_id
1 'polypeptide(L)'
;MGTQYPLTRFTYGTTYGTITDMKRTTVYLPDELKARLVAEAARRQVTEAEIIRQAVDKETRQPRPRGGIFSGDTGGVTGANLHEHMEGFGEN
;
A
#
# COMPACT_ATOMS: atom_id res chain seq x y z
N MET A 1 -28.42 -6.71 20.21
CA MET A 1 -28.56 -7.81 19.25
C MET A 1 -27.32 -7.86 18.39
N GLY A 2 -26.33 -8.67 18.76
CA GLY A 2 -25.11 -8.88 17.98
C GLY A 2 -25.19 -10.24 17.33
N THR A 3 -25.41 -10.31 16.02
CA THR A 3 -25.40 -11.56 15.27
C THR A 3 -23.96 -11.98 15.04
N GLN A 4 -23.50 -12.90 15.90
CA GLN A 4 -22.26 -13.63 15.74
C GLN A 4 -22.39 -14.55 14.51
N TYR A 5 -21.76 -14.16 13.39
CA TYR A 5 -21.67 -15.02 12.22
C TYR A 5 -20.62 -16.11 12.48
N PRO A 6 -20.96 -17.42 12.37
CA PRO A 6 -20.01 -18.49 12.60
C PRO A 6 -18.98 -18.52 11.47
N LEU A 7 -17.70 -18.36 11.81
CA LEU A 7 -16.59 -18.52 10.88
C LEU A 7 -16.37 -20.01 10.62
N THR A 8 -16.96 -20.52 9.55
CA THR A 8 -16.70 -21.87 9.05
C THR A 8 -15.24 -21.94 8.57
N ARG A 9 -14.42 -22.69 9.32
CA ARG A 9 -13.03 -22.99 8.97
C ARG A 9 -13.00 -23.83 7.69
N PHE A 10 -12.70 -23.19 6.55
CA PHE A 10 -12.34 -23.92 5.34
C PHE A 10 -10.84 -24.22 5.37
N THR A 11 -10.49 -25.45 5.73
CA THR A 11 -9.14 -26.01 5.56
C THR A 11 -8.93 -26.34 4.09
N TYR A 12 -8.02 -25.64 3.40
CA TYR A 12 -7.60 -26.02 2.04
C TYR A 12 -6.26 -26.74 2.12
N GLY A 13 -6.30 -28.02 1.73
CA GLY A 13 -5.14 -28.86 1.55
C GLY A 13 -4.20 -28.30 0.48
N THR A 14 -2.91 -28.51 0.75
CA THR A 14 -1.75 -28.08 0.02
C THR A 14 -1.55 -28.92 -1.24
N THR A 15 -2.12 -28.53 -2.39
CA THR A 15 -1.67 -29.12 -3.66
C THR A 15 -1.80 -28.19 -4.86
N TYR A 16 -0.68 -28.06 -5.57
CA TYR A 16 -0.44 -27.54 -6.92
C TYR A 16 -0.14 -26.05 -7.10
N GLY A 17 1.13 -25.79 -7.44
CA GLY A 17 1.51 -24.72 -8.35
C GLY A 17 1.93 -23.42 -7.67
N THR A 18 3.18 -23.04 -7.90
CA THR A 18 3.80 -21.77 -7.55
C THR A 18 3.00 -20.55 -8.03
N ILE A 19 2.13 -20.00 -7.18
CA ILE A 19 1.72 -18.58 -7.22
C ILE A 19 2.45 -17.90 -6.07
N THR A 20 3.76 -17.71 -6.21
CA THR A 20 4.62 -17.28 -5.09
C THR A 20 4.49 -15.80 -4.71
N ASP A 21 3.66 -15.01 -5.40
CA ASP A 21 3.64 -13.55 -5.20
C ASP A 21 2.28 -12.95 -4.76
N MET A 22 1.24 -13.77 -4.52
CA MET A 22 -0.07 -13.26 -4.13
C MET A 22 -0.71 -14.04 -2.97
N LYS A 23 -1.12 -13.31 -1.92
CA LYS A 23 -1.81 -13.86 -0.74
C LYS A 23 -3.32 -13.67 -0.87
N ARG A 24 -4.09 -14.75 -0.70
CA ARG A 24 -5.56 -14.67 -0.63
C ARG A 24 -5.97 -13.92 0.64
N THR A 25 -6.77 -12.87 0.47
CA THR A 25 -7.30 -12.05 1.56
C THR A 25 -8.81 -11.98 1.46
N THR A 26 -9.51 -12.18 2.58
CA THR A 26 -10.98 -12.04 2.67
C THR A 26 -11.29 -10.71 3.34
N VAL A 27 -12.09 -9.87 2.68
CA VAL A 27 -12.53 -8.57 3.20
C VAL A 27 -14.05 -8.49 3.20
N TYR A 28 -14.63 -7.87 4.23
CA TYR A 28 -16.06 -7.58 4.27
C TYR A 28 -16.31 -6.23 3.59
N LEU A 29 -17.25 -6.20 2.66
CA LEU A 29 -17.66 -4.98 1.95
C LEU A 29 -19.14 -4.73 2.24
N PRO A 30 -19.56 -3.47 2.45
CA PRO A 30 -20.98 -3.12 2.42
C PRO A 30 -21.62 -3.56 1.10
N ASP A 31 -22.88 -4.00 1.15
CA ASP A 31 -23.59 -4.55 -0.02
C ASP A 31 -23.59 -3.57 -1.21
N GLU A 32 -23.79 -2.28 -0.95
CA GLU A 32 -23.74 -1.23 -1.97
C GLU A 32 -22.36 -1.11 -2.63
N LEU A 33 -21.28 -1.31 -1.87
CA LEU A 33 -19.92 -1.27 -2.38
C LEU A 33 -19.62 -2.50 -3.25
N LYS A 34 -20.10 -3.68 -2.83
CA LYS A 34 -20.01 -4.91 -3.61
C LYS A 34 -20.77 -4.79 -4.93
N ALA A 35 -21.98 -4.23 -4.93
CA ALA A 35 -22.79 -4.02 -6.14
C ALA A 35 -22.07 -3.11 -7.15
N ARG A 36 -21.51 -1.99 -6.68
CA ARG A 36 -20.71 -1.09 -7.52
C ARG A 36 -19.45 -1.77 -8.08
N LEU A 37 -18.78 -2.58 -7.27
CA LEU A 37 -17.59 -3.31 -7.69
C LEU A 37 -17.90 -4.32 -8.81
N VAL A 38 -19.01 -5.06 -8.72
CA VAL A 38 -19.45 -6.00 -9.76
C VAL A 38 -19.78 -5.27 -11.06
N ALA A 39 -20.53 -4.17 -10.98
CA ALA A 39 -20.88 -3.37 -12.15
C ALA A 39 -19.62 -2.84 -12.86
N GLU A 40 -18.64 -2.36 -12.09
CA GLU A 40 -17.39 -1.84 -12.64
C GLU A 40 -16.50 -2.93 -13.23
N ALA A 41 -16.44 -4.11 -12.58
CA ALA A 41 -15.74 -5.28 -13.08
C ALA A 41 -16.30 -5.74 -14.44
N ALA A 42 -17.62 -5.80 -14.56
CA ALA A 42 -18.30 -6.12 -15.81
C ALA A 42 -18.02 -5.07 -16.90
N ARG A 43 -18.09 -3.78 -16.56
CA ARG A 43 -17.83 -2.67 -17.48
C ARG A 43 -16.40 -2.68 -18.03
N ARG A 44 -15.42 -3.03 -17.20
CA ARG A 44 -13.99 -3.07 -17.57
C ARG A 44 -13.53 -4.44 -18.09
N GLN A 45 -14.40 -5.45 -18.06
CA GLN A 45 -14.07 -6.85 -18.38
C GLN A 45 -12.86 -7.40 -17.59
N VAL A 46 -12.77 -7.05 -16.30
CA VAL A 46 -11.72 -7.53 -15.39
C VAL A 46 -12.32 -8.17 -14.15
N THR A 47 -11.52 -8.92 -13.40
CA THR A 47 -11.98 -9.48 -12.12
C THR A 47 -12.16 -8.41 -11.05
N GLU A 48 -13.11 -8.60 -10.13
CA GLU A 48 -13.27 -7.70 -8.99
C GLU A 48 -11.97 -7.55 -8.17
N ALA A 49 -11.22 -8.65 -8.03
CA ALA A 49 -9.95 -8.68 -7.32
C ALA A 49 -8.89 -7.80 -8.02
N GLU A 50 -8.95 -7.66 -9.35
CA GLU A 50 -8.06 -6.76 -10.10
C GLU A 50 -8.35 -5.29 -9.77
N ILE A 51 -9.63 -4.92 -9.71
CA ILE A 51 -10.03 -3.56 -9.32
C ILE A 51 -9.60 -3.27 -7.87
N ILE A 52 -9.80 -4.22 -6.95
CA ILE A 52 -9.36 -4.07 -5.55
C ILE A 52 -7.84 -3.89 -5.49
N ARG A 53 -7.06 -4.71 -6.22
CA ARG A 53 -5.60 -4.56 -6.27
C ARG A 53 -5.17 -3.19 -6.77
N GLN A 54 -5.76 -2.70 -7.87
CA GLN A 54 -5.43 -1.40 -8.45
C GLN A 54 -5.79 -0.24 -7.51
N ALA A 55 -6.94 -0.31 -6.84
CA ALA A 55 -7.34 0.68 -5.86
C ALA A 55 -6.37 0.71 -4.67
N VAL A 56 -6.02 -0.46 -4.14
CA VAL A 56 -5.06 -0.58 -3.03
C VAL A 56 -3.67 -0.11 -3.45
N ASP A 57 -3.16 -0.49 -4.63
CA ASP A 57 -1.87 0.00 -5.13
C ASP A 57 -1.89 1.52 -5.22
N LYS A 58 -2.92 2.10 -5.82
CA LYS A 58 -3.06 3.56 -5.96
C LYS A 58 -3.01 4.29 -4.62
N GLU A 59 -3.71 3.79 -3.60
CA GLU A 59 -3.76 4.43 -2.27
C GLU A 59 -2.50 4.18 -1.43
N THR A 60 -1.84 3.02 -1.60
CA THR A 60 -0.67 2.64 -0.79
C THR A 60 0.67 2.98 -1.41
N ARG A 61 0.70 3.29 -2.71
CA ARG A 61 1.90 3.63 -3.44
C ARG A 61 2.44 4.97 -2.97
N GLN A 62 3.35 4.92 -2.00
CA GLN A 62 4.17 6.06 -1.64
C GLN A 62 5.29 6.24 -2.66
N PRO A 63 5.48 7.44 -3.24
CA PRO A 63 6.63 7.70 -4.08
C PRO A 63 7.90 7.49 -3.25
N ARG A 64 8.80 6.63 -3.73
CA ARG A 64 10.09 6.44 -3.07
C ARG A 64 10.82 7.80 -3.06
N PRO A 65 11.31 8.28 -1.90
CA PRO A 65 12.04 9.54 -1.86
C PRO A 65 13.23 9.44 -2.82
N ARG A 66 13.31 10.40 -3.75
CA ARG A 66 14.42 10.53 -4.68
C ARG A 66 15.35 11.58 -4.10
N GLY A 67 16.58 11.17 -3.76
CA GLY A 67 17.64 12.11 -3.41
C GLY A 67 18.10 12.91 -4.64
N GLY A 68 18.86 13.98 -4.42
CA GLY A 68 19.44 14.79 -5.51
C GLY A 68 18.47 15.78 -6.16
N ILE A 69 17.47 16.27 -5.42
CA ILE A 69 16.58 17.37 -5.87
C ILE A 69 17.39 18.66 -6.11
N PHE A 70 18.47 18.83 -5.36
CA PHE A 70 19.48 19.85 -5.56
C PHE A 70 20.80 19.16 -5.89
N SER A 71 21.38 19.52 -7.04
CA SER A 71 22.75 19.20 -7.40
C SER A 71 23.54 20.50 -7.34
N GLY A 72 24.28 20.69 -6.27
CA GLY A 72 25.09 21.89 -6.04
C GLY A 72 26.22 21.55 -5.08
N ASP A 73 27.30 22.33 -5.14
CA ASP A 73 28.33 22.30 -4.11
C ASP A 73 27.69 22.73 -2.79
N THR A 74 27.62 21.82 -1.81
CA THR A 74 27.07 22.11 -0.48
C THR A 74 28.01 23.01 0.34
N GLY A 75 29.05 23.60 -0.28
CA GLY A 75 30.04 24.44 0.40
C GLY A 75 30.88 23.64 1.40
N GLY A 76 31.03 22.33 1.16
CA GLY A 76 31.67 21.40 2.09
C GLY A 76 30.76 20.87 3.22
N VAL A 77 29.49 21.26 3.27
CA VAL A 77 28.54 20.72 4.27
C VAL A 77 28.16 19.29 3.92
N THR A 78 28.37 18.40 4.88
CA THR A 78 28.09 16.97 4.82
C THR A 78 27.43 16.52 6.10
N GLY A 79 26.89 15.30 6.13
CA GLY A 79 26.35 14.73 7.37
C GLY A 79 27.39 14.62 8.51
N ALA A 80 28.68 14.62 8.20
CA ALA A 80 29.76 14.47 9.18
C ALA A 80 30.12 15.78 9.89
N ASN A 81 30.05 16.92 9.21
CA ASN A 81 30.36 18.25 9.76
C ASN A 81 29.10 19.12 9.95
N LEU A 82 27.92 18.50 9.89
CA LEU A 82 26.63 19.18 10.07
C LEU A 82 26.58 19.95 11.39
N HIS A 83 27.11 19.35 12.47
CA HIS A 83 27.03 19.95 13.81
C HIS A 83 27.85 21.25 13.92
N GLU A 84 29.03 21.30 13.30
CA GLU A 84 29.88 22.50 13.25
C GLU A 84 29.19 23.64 12.49
N HIS A 85 28.42 23.31 11.45
CA HIS A 85 27.66 24.28 10.67
C HIS A 85 26.33 24.70 11.32
N MET A 86 25.96 24.08 12.44
CA MET A 86 24.76 24.41 13.22
C MET A 86 25.06 25.26 14.46
N GLU A 87 26.32 25.62 14.70
CA GLU A 87 26.70 26.52 15.78
C GLU A 87 26.04 27.91 15.61
N GLY A 88 25.46 28.47 16.67
CA GLY A 88 24.67 29.70 16.63
C GLY A 88 23.21 29.54 16.16
N PHE A 89 22.79 28.35 15.70
CA PHE A 89 21.40 28.10 15.32
C PHE A 89 20.52 27.89 16.58
N GLY A 90 19.75 28.90 16.96
CA GLY A 90 18.83 28.84 18.12
C GLY A 90 19.37 29.42 19.42
N GLU A 91 20.52 30.08 19.38
CA GLU A 91 21.04 30.87 20.50
C GLU A 91 20.44 32.30 20.41
N ASN A 92 19.74 32.74 21.48
CA ASN A 92 19.18 34.09 21.62
C ASN A 92 20.15 35.01 22.35
#